data_AF-A0A6P0RYX0-F1
#
_entry.id   AF-A0A6P0RYX0-F1
#
_cell.length_a   1.000
_cell.length_b   1.000
_cell.length_c   1.000
_cell.angle_alpha   90.00
_cell.angle_beta   90.00
_cell.angle_gamma   90.00
#
_symmetry.space_group_name_H-M   'P 1'
#
loop_
_entity.id
_entity.type
_entity.pdbx_description
1 polymer ?
#
loop_
_entity_poly.entity_id
_entity_poly.type
_entity_poly.pdbx_seq_one_letter_code
_entity_poly.pdbx_strand_id
1 'polypeptide(L)'
;MTEITPGTPDSRPHNDSVKVNCEELLLLLRRKESNWVEWGKACQQLQKAGYSAQAIFEATGFEPIQQNQVIVAAQVHDTLMKEGVSENVRSRFERTGSDSLYELRILTQPERAVAAEFIVARNLDSEGAREVAKALKDFSRMGTPPAGFSNHPGDVVAYQYWKVARYQNSLTERSRLIARGLMFAHSQEARQQIEQLLTEGIGGNQHQPPRLPFYRLEADDFMPRLLPVIGKLPLTVAEWEAVSTIESTGSFGIVKTSNQQSLVAIPGWQ
;
A
#
# COMPACT_ATOMS: atom_id res chain seq x y z
N MET A 1 42.28 53.28 -18.91
CA MET A 1 40.84 53.25 -18.55
C MET A 1 40.15 52.53 -19.69
N THR A 2 39.57 51.34 -19.57
CA THR A 2 39.05 50.63 -18.40
C THR A 2 38.95 49.13 -18.74
N GLU A 3 38.96 48.34 -17.67
CA GLU A 3 39.09 46.88 -17.53
C GLU A 3 38.12 46.00 -18.35
N ILE A 4 38.60 44.81 -18.70
CA ILE A 4 37.85 43.68 -19.26
C ILE A 4 37.59 42.67 -18.13
N THR A 5 36.33 42.31 -17.89
CA THR A 5 35.95 41.19 -17.02
C THR A 5 35.37 40.06 -17.89
N PRO A 6 35.83 38.79 -17.76
CA PRO A 6 35.20 37.66 -18.44
C PRO A 6 34.21 36.97 -17.49
N GLY A 7 32.92 36.98 -17.85
CA GLY A 7 31.88 36.19 -17.20
C GLY A 7 31.44 35.04 -18.10
N THR A 8 31.81 33.82 -17.72
CA THR A 8 31.46 32.54 -18.33
C THR A 8 29.93 32.37 -18.42
N PRO A 9 29.38 31.78 -19.51
CA PRO A 9 27.98 31.42 -19.57
C PRO A 9 27.76 30.12 -18.79
N ASP A 10 27.15 30.22 -17.60
CA ASP A 10 26.59 29.08 -16.88
C ASP A 10 25.48 28.45 -17.74
N SER A 11 25.87 27.44 -18.50
CA SER A 11 24.98 26.57 -19.23
C SER A 11 24.31 25.63 -18.23
N ARG A 12 23.19 26.08 -17.65
CA ARG A 12 22.27 25.17 -16.95
C ARG A 12 21.67 24.21 -17.98
N PRO A 13 21.73 22.88 -17.77
CA PRO A 13 21.04 21.97 -18.66
C PRO A 13 19.53 22.19 -18.51
N HIS A 14 18.90 22.52 -19.64
CA HIS A 14 17.46 22.57 -19.81
C HIS A 14 16.91 21.16 -19.62
N ASN A 15 16.17 20.93 -18.54
CA ASN A 15 15.36 19.73 -18.39
C ASN A 15 13.90 20.18 -18.36
N ASP A 16 13.17 19.86 -19.42
CA ASP A 16 11.73 20.10 -19.57
C ASP A 16 10.93 19.20 -18.61
N SER A 17 11.06 19.44 -17.31
CA SER A 17 10.10 18.98 -16.31
C SER A 17 9.15 20.13 -16.04
N VAL A 18 7.84 19.89 -16.11
CA VAL A 18 6.82 20.74 -15.49
C VAL A 18 7.34 21.14 -14.11
N LYS A 19 7.75 22.40 -13.93
CA LYS A 19 8.27 22.87 -12.64
C LYS A 19 7.11 22.82 -11.66
N VAL A 20 7.03 21.72 -10.91
CA VAL A 20 6.05 21.55 -9.85
C VAL A 20 6.26 22.72 -8.89
N ASN A 21 5.27 23.62 -8.81
CA ASN A 21 5.34 24.76 -7.91
C ASN A 21 5.10 24.28 -6.47
N CYS A 22 6.19 23.90 -5.81
CA CYS A 22 6.14 23.32 -4.47
C CYS A 22 5.56 24.31 -3.44
N GLU A 23 5.74 25.62 -3.62
CA GLU A 23 5.19 26.64 -2.72
C GLU A 23 3.66 26.70 -2.79
N GLU A 24 3.09 26.63 -3.99
CA GLU A 24 1.63 26.56 -4.19
C GLU A 24 1.05 25.29 -3.57
N LEU A 25 1.71 24.14 -3.73
CA LEU A 25 1.27 22.88 -3.12
C LEU A 25 1.28 22.94 -1.59
N LEU A 26 2.32 23.53 -1.01
CA LEU A 26 2.40 23.73 0.44
C LEU A 26 1.31 24.69 0.94
N LEU A 27 1.00 25.74 0.18
CA LEU A 27 -0.07 26.67 0.51
C LEU A 27 -1.45 26.00 0.46
N LEU A 28 -1.71 25.22 -0.59
CA LEU A 28 -2.94 24.43 -0.78
C LEU A 28 -3.17 23.49 0.41
N LEU A 29 -2.13 22.76 0.81
CA LEU A 29 -2.18 21.86 1.96
C LEU A 29 -2.41 22.62 3.27
N ARG A 30 -1.63 23.69 3.53
CA ARG A 30 -1.75 24.50 4.76
C ARG A 30 -3.14 25.09 4.94
N ARG A 31 -3.77 25.54 3.85
CA ARG A 31 -5.11 26.12 3.85
C ARG A 31 -6.22 25.08 3.74
N LYS A 32 -5.88 23.81 3.52
CA LYS A 32 -6.83 22.71 3.24
C LYS A 32 -7.77 23.06 2.09
N GLU A 33 -7.24 23.69 1.05
CA GLU A 33 -7.99 24.03 -0.17
C GLU A 33 -8.24 22.77 -1.01
N SER A 34 -9.34 22.71 -1.76
CA SER A 34 -9.76 21.54 -2.55
C SER A 34 -10.23 20.35 -1.69
N ASN A 35 -9.96 19.10 -2.11
CA ASN A 35 -10.40 17.89 -1.44
C ASN A 35 -9.21 16.99 -1.05
N TRP A 36 -9.51 15.92 -0.30
CA TRP A 36 -8.50 15.00 0.20
C TRP A 36 -7.71 14.28 -0.89
N VAL A 37 -8.31 14.08 -2.08
CA VAL A 37 -7.63 13.46 -3.23
C VAL A 37 -6.51 14.38 -3.72
N GLU A 38 -6.81 15.66 -3.87
CA GLU A 38 -5.82 16.67 -4.27
C GLU A 38 -4.75 16.88 -3.19
N TRP A 39 -5.10 16.77 -1.90
CA TRP A 39 -4.11 16.76 -0.82
C TRP A 39 -3.15 15.56 -0.95
N GLY A 40 -3.67 14.36 -1.26
CA GLY A 40 -2.87 13.17 -1.50
C GLY A 40 -1.90 13.34 -2.67
N LYS A 41 -2.38 13.90 -3.79
CA LYS A 41 -1.54 14.19 -4.97
C LYS A 41 -0.47 15.24 -4.66
N ALA A 42 -0.83 16.31 -3.95
CA ALA A 42 0.10 17.36 -3.53
C ALA A 42 1.21 16.79 -2.62
N CYS A 43 0.86 16.02 -1.60
CA CYS A 43 1.83 15.34 -0.74
C CYS A 43 2.75 14.41 -1.55
N GLN A 44 2.21 13.65 -2.49
CA GLN A 44 3.02 12.77 -3.35
C GLN A 44 3.99 13.55 -4.24
N GLN A 45 3.55 14.67 -4.81
CA GLN A 45 4.38 15.52 -5.66
C GLN A 45 5.51 16.18 -4.85
N LEU A 46 5.23 16.67 -3.64
CA LEU A 46 6.24 17.22 -2.73
C LEU A 46 7.28 16.17 -2.33
N GLN A 47 6.85 14.93 -2.01
CA GLN A 47 7.78 13.84 -1.70
C GLN A 47 8.66 13.48 -2.90
N LYS A 48 8.11 13.46 -4.13
CA LYS A 48 8.89 13.27 -5.36
C LYS A 48 9.86 14.43 -5.64
N ALA A 49 9.53 15.64 -5.19
CA ALA A 49 10.40 16.81 -5.27
C ALA A 49 11.47 16.85 -4.16
N GLY A 50 11.53 15.85 -3.28
CA GLY A 50 12.58 15.70 -2.26
C GLY A 50 12.18 16.16 -0.86
N TYR A 51 10.94 16.59 -0.63
CA TYR A 51 10.48 16.92 0.71
C TYR A 51 10.29 15.66 1.56
N SER A 52 10.87 15.65 2.76
CA SER A 52 10.56 14.61 3.74
C SER A 52 9.14 14.79 4.29
N ALA A 53 8.54 13.70 4.79
CA ALA A 53 7.23 13.79 5.43
C ALA A 53 7.23 14.77 6.62
N GLN A 54 8.35 14.86 7.33
CA GLN A 54 8.54 15.81 8.42
C GLN A 54 8.56 17.26 7.93
N ALA A 55 9.27 17.55 6.82
CA ALA A 55 9.30 18.88 6.25
C ALA A 55 7.90 19.34 5.77
N ILE A 56 7.12 18.43 5.19
CA ILE A 56 5.72 18.71 4.79
C ILE A 56 4.87 19.00 6.03
N PHE A 57 5.03 18.24 7.11
CA PHE A 57 4.31 18.47 8.36
C PHE A 57 4.64 19.84 8.95
N GLU A 58 5.91 20.20 9.06
CA GLU A 58 6.34 21.51 9.57
C GLU A 58 5.77 22.67 8.75
N ALA A 59 5.68 22.49 7.43
CA ALA A 59 5.17 23.53 6.53
C ALA A 59 3.63 23.60 6.47
N THR A 60 2.89 22.54 6.80
CA THR A 60 1.44 22.45 6.48
C THR A 60 0.55 21.97 7.63
N GLY A 61 1.12 21.31 8.65
CA GLY A 61 0.40 20.62 9.72
C GLY A 61 -0.16 19.24 9.34
N PHE A 62 0.07 18.75 8.11
CA PHE A 62 -0.33 17.38 7.74
C PHE A 62 0.60 16.36 8.38
N GLU A 63 0.09 15.54 9.28
CA GLU A 63 0.90 14.52 9.97
C GLU A 63 1.42 13.46 8.99
N PRO A 64 2.63 12.89 9.18
CA PRO A 64 3.16 11.84 8.30
C PRO A 64 2.22 10.65 8.10
N ILE A 65 1.47 10.25 9.13
CA ILE A 65 0.47 9.18 9.04
C ILE A 65 -0.68 9.55 8.10
N GLN A 66 -1.17 10.79 8.19
CA GLN A 66 -2.22 11.33 7.33
C GLN A 66 -1.72 11.47 5.90
N GLN A 67 -0.49 11.97 5.69
CA GLN A 67 0.14 12.07 4.37
C GLN A 67 0.16 10.71 3.67
N ASN A 68 0.68 9.68 4.33
CA ASN A 68 0.71 8.32 3.78
C ASN A 68 -0.72 7.81 3.47
N GLN A 69 -1.67 8.05 4.37
CA GLN A 69 -3.06 7.65 4.18
C GLN A 69 -3.67 8.29 2.92
N VAL A 70 -3.61 9.62 2.79
CA VAL A 70 -4.23 10.33 1.66
C VAL A 70 -3.51 10.07 0.35
N ILE A 71 -2.17 9.89 0.35
CA ILE A 71 -1.41 9.53 -0.87
C ILE A 71 -1.90 8.18 -1.40
N VAL A 72 -1.92 7.15 -0.56
CA VAL A 72 -2.31 5.80 -0.97
C VAL A 72 -3.79 5.74 -1.35
N ALA A 73 -4.66 6.41 -0.57
CA ALA A 73 -6.08 6.50 -0.88
C ALA A 73 -6.33 7.22 -2.21
N ALA A 74 -5.56 8.26 -2.55
CA ALA A 74 -5.70 8.97 -3.83
C ALA A 74 -5.31 8.07 -5.00
N GLN A 75 -4.27 7.24 -4.84
CA GLN A 75 -3.91 6.23 -5.85
C GLN A 75 -5.00 5.18 -6.04
N VAL A 76 -5.64 4.73 -4.94
CA VAL A 76 -6.80 3.83 -5.01
C VAL A 76 -7.95 4.52 -5.74
N HIS A 77 -8.26 5.76 -5.38
CA HIS A 77 -9.29 6.57 -6.05
C HIS A 77 -9.04 6.68 -7.56
N ASP A 78 -7.82 7.00 -7.99
CA ASP A 78 -7.47 7.07 -9.41
C ASP A 78 -7.71 5.74 -10.14
N THR A 79 -7.47 4.60 -9.47
CA THR A 79 -7.80 3.29 -10.04
C THR A 79 -9.31 3.04 -10.13
N LEU A 80 -10.10 3.50 -9.15
CA LEU A 80 -11.57 3.40 -9.20
C LEU A 80 -12.16 4.22 -10.35
N MET A 81 -11.64 5.42 -10.57
CA MET A 81 -12.12 6.29 -11.66
C MET A 81 -11.83 5.67 -13.04
N LYS A 82 -10.68 4.99 -13.18
CA LYS A 82 -10.32 4.28 -14.42
C LYS A 82 -11.19 3.05 -14.68
N GLU A 83 -11.52 2.29 -13.63
CA GLU A 83 -12.38 1.10 -13.73
C GLU A 83 -13.87 1.45 -13.98
N GLY A 84 -14.27 2.71 -13.80
CA GLY A 84 -15.61 3.17 -14.14
C GLY A 84 -16.68 2.82 -13.10
N VAL A 85 -16.40 3.05 -11.81
CA VAL A 85 -17.37 2.89 -10.72
C VAL A 85 -18.61 3.79 -10.86
N SER A 86 -19.69 3.42 -10.17
CA SER A 86 -20.97 4.12 -10.15
C SER A 86 -20.86 5.55 -9.62
N GLU A 87 -21.79 6.41 -10.06
CA GLU A 87 -21.79 7.82 -9.68
C GLU A 87 -21.94 8.03 -8.16
N ASN A 88 -22.68 7.14 -7.49
CA ASN A 88 -22.80 7.16 -6.03
C ASN A 88 -21.44 6.93 -5.34
N VAL A 89 -20.63 6.00 -5.86
CA VAL A 89 -19.28 5.73 -5.36
C VAL A 89 -18.35 6.91 -5.62
N ARG A 90 -18.41 7.51 -6.82
CA ARG A 90 -17.63 8.70 -7.17
C ARG A 90 -17.95 9.86 -6.24
N SER A 91 -19.22 10.24 -6.14
CA SER A 91 -19.68 11.35 -5.30
C SER A 91 -19.33 11.14 -3.82
N ARG A 92 -19.42 9.90 -3.31
CA ARG A 92 -19.01 9.58 -1.95
C ARG A 92 -17.51 9.84 -1.76
N PHE A 93 -16.67 9.26 -2.61
CA PHE A 93 -15.22 9.28 -2.43
C PHE A 93 -14.53 10.57 -2.88
N GLU A 94 -15.16 11.42 -3.67
CA GLU A 94 -14.67 12.78 -3.92
C GLU A 94 -14.71 13.66 -2.66
N ARG A 95 -15.71 13.43 -1.79
CA ARG A 95 -15.95 14.27 -0.60
C ARG A 95 -15.30 13.70 0.66
N THR A 96 -15.43 12.39 0.91
CA THR A 96 -14.95 11.73 2.15
C THR A 96 -14.52 10.29 1.88
N GLY A 97 -13.92 9.61 2.87
CA GLY A 97 -13.63 8.17 2.79
C GLY A 97 -12.21 7.83 2.34
N SER A 98 -11.24 8.74 2.50
CA SER A 98 -9.83 8.45 2.32
C SER A 98 -9.36 7.27 3.19
N ASP A 99 -9.89 7.18 4.40
CA ASP A 99 -9.66 6.09 5.34
C ASP A 99 -10.21 4.74 4.84
N SER A 100 -11.44 4.71 4.33
CA SER A 100 -11.98 3.49 3.72
C SER A 100 -11.19 3.07 2.48
N LEU A 101 -10.82 4.01 1.60
CA LEU A 101 -10.06 3.69 0.39
C LEU A 101 -8.62 3.26 0.69
N TYR A 102 -8.02 3.79 1.76
CA TYR A 102 -6.70 3.35 2.22
C TYR A 102 -6.68 1.84 2.56
N GLU A 103 -7.78 1.30 3.09
CA GLU A 103 -7.87 -0.12 3.44
C GLU A 103 -7.95 -1.04 2.21
N LEU A 104 -8.39 -0.50 1.06
CA LEU A 104 -8.46 -1.25 -0.20
C LEU A 104 -7.09 -1.38 -0.91
N ARG A 105 -6.01 -0.81 -0.35
CA ARG A 105 -4.67 -0.78 -0.99
C ARG A 105 -4.10 -2.17 -1.33
N ILE A 106 -4.50 -3.21 -0.59
CA ILE A 106 -4.03 -4.59 -0.77
C ILE A 106 -4.72 -5.34 -1.92
N LEU A 107 -5.80 -4.77 -2.45
CA LEU A 107 -6.60 -5.32 -3.53
C LEU A 107 -6.05 -4.89 -4.90
N THR A 108 -6.34 -5.70 -5.91
CA THR A 108 -6.12 -5.38 -7.33
C THR A 108 -7.12 -4.33 -7.82
N GLN A 109 -6.87 -3.73 -8.99
CA GLN A 109 -7.75 -2.71 -9.58
C GLN A 109 -9.23 -3.15 -9.71
N PRO A 110 -9.55 -4.31 -10.32
CA PRO A 110 -10.95 -4.76 -10.42
C PRO A 110 -11.56 -5.08 -9.05
N GLU A 111 -10.80 -5.67 -8.13
CA GLU A 111 -11.26 -5.95 -6.77
C GLU A 111 -11.59 -4.65 -6.00
N ARG A 112 -10.83 -3.57 -6.21
CA ARG A 112 -11.10 -2.26 -5.58
C ARG A 112 -12.44 -1.69 -6.02
N ALA A 113 -12.76 -1.74 -7.31
CA ALA A 113 -14.03 -1.25 -7.85
C ALA A 113 -15.20 -1.99 -7.20
N VAL A 114 -15.14 -3.32 -7.22
CA VAL A 114 -16.16 -4.19 -6.61
C VAL A 114 -16.29 -3.96 -5.09
N ALA A 115 -15.17 -3.79 -4.38
CA ALA A 115 -15.19 -3.49 -2.94
C ALA A 115 -15.79 -2.12 -2.64
N ALA A 116 -15.44 -1.09 -3.43
CA ALA A 116 -15.93 0.27 -3.25
C ALA A 116 -17.45 0.35 -3.46
N GLU A 117 -17.99 -0.31 -4.49
CA GLU A 117 -19.44 -0.44 -4.70
C GLU A 117 -20.13 -1.05 -3.48
N PHE A 118 -19.56 -2.15 -2.98
CA PHE A 118 -20.14 -2.86 -1.84
C PHE A 118 -20.11 -2.02 -0.55
N ILE A 119 -19.00 -1.34 -0.27
CA ILE A 119 -18.82 -0.48 0.90
C ILE A 119 -19.82 0.67 0.89
N VAL A 120 -20.01 1.32 -0.25
CA VAL A 120 -20.96 2.43 -0.38
C VAL A 120 -22.39 1.93 -0.29
N ALA A 121 -22.73 0.83 -0.98
CA ALA A 121 -24.07 0.23 -0.94
C ALA A 121 -24.49 -0.22 0.48
N ARG A 122 -23.53 -0.64 1.31
CA ARG A 122 -23.77 -1.05 2.70
C ARG A 122 -23.45 0.03 3.74
N ASN A 123 -23.06 1.23 3.30
CA ASN A 123 -22.66 2.36 4.14
C ASN A 123 -21.64 1.95 5.24
N LEU A 124 -20.60 1.22 4.84
CA LEU A 124 -19.54 0.77 5.76
C LEU A 124 -18.51 1.89 6.00
N ASP A 125 -17.96 1.91 7.21
CA ASP A 125 -16.85 2.78 7.59
C ASP A 125 -15.49 2.17 7.24
N SER A 126 -14.39 2.75 7.71
CA SER A 126 -13.04 2.24 7.47
C SER A 126 -12.76 0.89 8.13
N GLU A 127 -13.37 0.60 9.27
CA GLU A 127 -13.23 -0.71 9.92
C GLU A 127 -13.93 -1.79 9.09
N GLY A 128 -15.15 -1.52 8.63
CA GLY A 128 -15.86 -2.38 7.67
C GLY A 128 -15.12 -2.53 6.34
N ALA A 129 -14.53 -1.45 5.82
CA ALA A 129 -13.72 -1.50 4.59
C ALA A 129 -12.49 -2.41 4.73
N ARG A 130 -11.83 -2.38 5.89
CA ARG A 130 -10.72 -3.28 6.21
C ARG A 130 -11.15 -4.73 6.28
N GLU A 131 -12.30 -5.02 6.89
CA GLU A 131 -12.86 -6.38 6.91
C GLU A 131 -13.15 -6.88 5.49
N VAL A 132 -13.79 -6.06 4.65
CA VAL A 132 -14.10 -6.37 3.24
C VAL A 132 -12.81 -6.62 2.44
N ALA A 133 -11.82 -5.74 2.56
CA ALA A 133 -10.56 -5.87 1.84
C ALA A 133 -9.82 -7.16 2.21
N LYS A 134 -9.80 -7.50 3.50
CA LYS A 134 -9.19 -8.76 3.96
C LYS A 134 -9.95 -9.97 3.41
N ALA A 135 -11.29 -9.97 3.51
CA ALA A 135 -12.12 -11.06 3.03
C ALA A 135 -11.92 -11.32 1.53
N LEU A 136 -11.99 -10.27 0.72
CA LEU A 136 -11.76 -10.35 -0.73
C LEU A 136 -10.36 -10.85 -1.05
N LYS A 137 -9.33 -10.35 -0.35
CA LYS A 137 -7.95 -10.77 -0.60
C LYS A 137 -7.68 -12.23 -0.23
N ASP A 138 -8.26 -12.70 0.87
CA ASP A 138 -8.14 -14.10 1.28
C ASP A 138 -8.94 -15.01 0.33
N PHE A 139 -10.09 -14.54 -0.16
CA PHE A 139 -10.93 -15.30 -1.08
C PHE A 139 -10.34 -15.40 -2.48
N SER A 140 -9.72 -14.33 -3.01
CA SER A 140 -9.10 -14.37 -4.34
C SER A 140 -7.85 -15.25 -4.44
N ARG A 141 -7.29 -15.67 -3.30
CA ARG A 141 -6.23 -16.69 -3.24
C ARG A 141 -6.77 -18.11 -3.40
N MET A 142 -8.07 -18.32 -3.26
CA MET A 142 -8.70 -19.61 -3.49
C MET A 142 -8.91 -19.77 -5.00
N GLY A 143 -8.36 -20.83 -5.60
CA GLY A 143 -8.50 -21.07 -7.04
C GLY A 143 -9.94 -21.33 -7.48
N THR A 144 -10.77 -21.86 -6.58
CA THR A 144 -12.20 -22.09 -6.79
C THR A 144 -13.00 -21.58 -5.60
N PRO A 145 -14.17 -20.96 -5.81
CA PRO A 145 -15.01 -20.53 -4.71
C PRO A 145 -15.44 -21.73 -3.85
N PRO A 146 -15.51 -21.58 -2.52
CA PRO A 146 -16.06 -22.60 -1.63
C PRO A 146 -17.50 -22.94 -1.98
N ALA A 147 -17.91 -24.19 -1.79
CA ALA A 147 -19.26 -24.64 -2.07
C ALA A 147 -20.31 -23.79 -1.33
N GLY A 148 -21.34 -23.35 -2.05
CA GLY A 148 -22.41 -22.51 -1.53
C GLY A 148 -22.07 -21.03 -1.35
N PHE A 149 -20.88 -20.56 -1.73
CA PHE A 149 -20.50 -19.15 -1.68
C PHE A 149 -20.10 -18.65 -3.07
N SER A 150 -20.67 -17.53 -3.50
CA SER A 150 -20.33 -16.89 -4.79
C SER A 150 -19.15 -15.93 -4.68
N ASN A 151 -18.67 -15.42 -5.82
CA ASN A 151 -17.66 -14.36 -5.88
C ASN A 151 -18.21 -12.97 -5.52
N HIS A 152 -19.49 -12.85 -5.16
CA HIS A 152 -20.06 -11.58 -4.74
C HIS A 152 -19.46 -11.13 -3.40
N PRO A 153 -19.07 -9.85 -3.20
CA PRO A 153 -18.40 -9.40 -1.97
C PRO A 153 -19.16 -9.72 -0.69
N GLY A 154 -20.49 -9.65 -0.73
CA GLY A 154 -21.35 -10.07 0.38
C GLY A 154 -21.15 -11.53 0.79
N ASP A 155 -21.10 -12.45 -0.19
CA ASP A 155 -20.86 -13.87 0.08
C ASP A 155 -19.41 -14.12 0.51
N VAL A 156 -18.45 -13.37 -0.03
CA VAL A 156 -17.05 -13.47 0.36
C VAL A 156 -16.84 -13.07 1.82
N VAL A 157 -17.44 -11.96 2.25
CA VAL A 157 -17.42 -11.52 3.66
C VAL A 157 -18.18 -12.51 4.54
N ALA A 158 -19.35 -12.98 4.08
CA ALA A 158 -20.14 -13.96 4.80
C ALA A 158 -19.37 -15.29 4.98
N TYR A 159 -18.62 -15.73 3.98
CA TYR A 159 -17.74 -16.90 4.05
C TYR A 159 -16.66 -16.74 5.13
N GLN A 160 -16.06 -15.56 5.27
CA GLN A 160 -15.10 -15.32 6.34
C GLN A 160 -15.76 -15.49 7.71
N TYR A 161 -16.96 -14.94 7.91
CA TYR A 161 -17.70 -15.09 9.16
C TYR A 161 -18.12 -16.54 9.43
N TRP A 162 -18.62 -17.24 8.41
CA TRP A 162 -18.92 -18.66 8.46
C TRP A 162 -17.70 -19.49 8.86
N LYS A 163 -16.56 -19.25 8.22
CA LYS A 163 -15.30 -19.96 8.48
C LYS A 163 -14.89 -19.78 9.94
N VAL A 164 -14.92 -18.57 10.47
CA VAL A 164 -14.55 -18.32 11.88
C VAL A 164 -15.58 -18.92 12.83
N ALA A 165 -16.88 -18.82 12.53
CA ALA A 165 -17.97 -19.33 13.37
C ALA A 165 -17.90 -20.85 13.58
N ARG A 166 -17.53 -21.62 12.55
CA ARG A 166 -17.37 -23.09 12.63
C ARG A 166 -16.39 -23.55 13.69
N TYR A 167 -15.41 -22.70 13.96
CA TYR A 167 -14.32 -22.99 14.87
C TYR A 167 -14.50 -22.35 16.26
N GLN A 168 -15.60 -21.61 16.46
CA GLN A 168 -15.78 -20.92 17.72
C GLN A 168 -16.45 -21.83 18.76
N ASN A 169 -15.80 -21.96 19.92
CA ASN A 169 -16.26 -22.80 21.03
C ASN A 169 -17.32 -22.12 21.88
N SER A 170 -17.30 -20.79 21.93
CA SER A 170 -18.30 -19.99 22.65
C SER A 170 -19.58 -19.83 21.82
N LEU A 171 -20.71 -20.27 22.36
CA LEU A 171 -22.04 -20.14 21.72
C LEU A 171 -22.40 -18.67 21.43
N THR A 172 -22.05 -17.76 22.34
CA THR A 172 -22.38 -16.33 22.19
C THR A 172 -21.61 -15.70 21.03
N GLU A 173 -20.31 -15.98 20.95
CA GLU A 173 -19.46 -15.48 19.88
C GLU A 173 -19.80 -16.12 18.53
N ARG A 174 -20.07 -17.44 18.51
CA ARG A 174 -20.56 -18.14 17.32
C ARG A 174 -21.85 -17.52 16.81
N SER A 175 -22.81 -17.24 17.69
CA SER A 175 -24.09 -16.62 17.32
C SER A 175 -23.90 -15.21 16.72
N ARG A 176 -23.00 -14.40 17.29
CA ARG A 176 -22.64 -13.07 16.75
C ARG A 176 -22.04 -13.18 15.35
N LEU A 177 -21.16 -14.15 15.12
CA LEU A 177 -20.54 -14.38 13.81
C LEU A 177 -21.55 -14.88 12.77
N ILE A 178 -22.47 -15.77 13.15
CA ILE A 178 -23.58 -16.22 12.28
C ILE A 178 -24.45 -15.03 11.88
N ALA A 179 -24.86 -14.19 12.83
CA ALA A 179 -25.67 -13.00 12.55
C ALA A 179 -24.95 -12.05 11.58
N ARG A 180 -23.65 -11.81 11.77
CA ARG A 180 -22.84 -11.01 10.83
C ARG A 180 -22.75 -11.66 9.46
N GLY A 181 -22.56 -12.98 9.39
CA GLY A 181 -22.56 -13.72 8.13
C GLY A 181 -23.86 -13.55 7.35
N LEU A 182 -25.01 -13.73 8.01
CA LEU A 182 -26.33 -13.57 7.39
C LEU A 182 -26.61 -12.13 6.93
N MET A 183 -26.11 -11.13 7.66
CA MET A 183 -26.26 -9.72 7.30
C MET A 183 -25.60 -9.39 5.94
N PHE A 184 -24.47 -10.04 5.63
CA PHE A 184 -23.70 -9.81 4.41
C PHE A 184 -24.04 -10.78 3.27
N ALA A 185 -24.50 -11.99 3.58
CA ALA A 185 -24.82 -13.02 2.61
C ALA A 185 -25.77 -12.53 1.51
N HIS A 186 -25.35 -12.70 0.26
CA HIS A 186 -26.05 -12.29 -0.94
C HIS A 186 -26.82 -13.46 -1.57
N SER A 187 -26.19 -14.63 -1.73
CA SER A 187 -26.86 -15.80 -2.31
C SER A 187 -27.66 -16.58 -1.26
N GLN A 188 -28.71 -17.26 -1.74
CA GLN A 188 -29.53 -18.12 -0.88
C GLN A 188 -28.75 -19.34 -0.39
N GLU A 189 -27.85 -19.88 -1.22
CA GLU A 189 -26.97 -20.98 -0.84
C GLU A 189 -26.03 -20.59 0.32
N ALA A 190 -25.44 -19.38 0.26
CA ALA A 190 -24.58 -18.89 1.34
C ALA A 190 -25.36 -18.74 2.65
N ARG A 191 -26.60 -18.24 2.58
CA ARG A 191 -27.48 -18.16 3.76
C ARG A 191 -27.74 -19.52 4.37
N GLN A 192 -28.09 -20.51 3.55
CA GLN A 192 -28.32 -21.89 4.02
C GLN A 192 -27.07 -22.48 4.69
N GLN A 193 -25.88 -22.28 4.12
CA GLN A 193 -24.61 -22.73 4.72
C GLN A 193 -24.35 -22.10 6.10
N ILE A 194 -24.77 -20.84 6.29
CA ILE A 194 -24.62 -20.14 7.57
C ILE A 194 -25.69 -20.56 8.58
N GLU A 195 -26.93 -20.76 8.14
CA GLU A 195 -28.02 -21.24 9.00
C GLU A 195 -27.76 -22.67 9.52
N GLN A 196 -27.12 -23.53 8.72
CA GLN A 196 -26.69 -24.87 9.17
C GLN A 196 -25.79 -24.82 10.40
N LEU A 197 -25.04 -23.74 10.62
CA LEU A 197 -24.23 -23.56 11.83
C LEU A 197 -25.06 -23.42 13.12
N LEU A 198 -26.37 -23.23 13.04
CA LEU A 198 -27.24 -23.21 14.22
C LEU A 198 -27.59 -24.62 14.71
N THR A 199 -27.56 -25.61 13.82
CA THR A 199 -27.89 -27.02 14.12
C THR A 199 -26.65 -27.89 14.28
N GLU A 200 -25.54 -27.54 13.62
CA GLU A 200 -24.27 -28.24 13.78
C GLU A 200 -23.66 -28.07 15.17
N GLY A 201 -23.10 -29.16 15.72
CA GLY A 201 -22.37 -29.13 16.98
C GLY A 201 -21.17 -28.18 16.99
N ILE A 202 -20.68 -27.87 18.19
CA ILE A 202 -19.43 -27.12 18.41
C ILE A 202 -18.26 -28.12 18.33
N GLY A 203 -17.21 -27.82 17.56
CA GLY A 203 -15.99 -28.67 17.60
C GLY A 203 -15.15 -28.77 16.34
N GLY A 204 -15.09 -27.76 15.47
CA GLY A 204 -14.10 -27.75 14.39
C GLY A 204 -12.68 -27.55 14.94
N ASN A 205 -11.71 -28.35 14.50
CA ASN A 205 -10.29 -28.13 14.82
C ASN A 205 -9.74 -26.97 13.96
N GLN A 206 -9.30 -25.87 14.57
CA GLN A 206 -8.56 -24.83 13.84
C GLN A 206 -7.14 -25.32 13.55
N HIS A 207 -6.77 -25.35 12.27
CA HIS A 207 -5.36 -25.31 11.92
C HIS A 207 -4.83 -23.90 12.19
N GLN A 208 -3.94 -23.78 13.19
CA GLN A 208 -3.24 -22.53 13.42
C GLN A 208 -2.40 -22.19 12.19
N PRO A 209 -2.41 -20.92 11.72
CA PRO A 209 -1.54 -20.53 10.62
C PRO A 209 -0.08 -20.79 11.00
N PRO A 210 0.77 -21.23 10.05
CA PRO A 210 2.17 -21.44 10.33
C PRO A 210 2.81 -20.12 10.80
N ARG A 211 3.68 -20.22 11.81
CA ARG A 211 4.48 -19.06 12.22
C ARG A 211 5.51 -18.77 11.14
N LEU A 212 5.48 -17.55 10.60
CA LEU A 212 6.51 -17.10 9.66
C LEU A 212 7.88 -17.03 10.37
N PRO A 213 8.98 -17.38 9.71
CA PRO A 213 10.31 -17.27 10.29
C PRO A 213 10.70 -15.79 10.34
N PHE A 214 10.53 -15.17 11.52
CA PHE A 214 10.98 -13.81 11.76
C PHE A 214 12.42 -13.82 12.26
N TYR A 215 13.28 -13.06 11.59
CA TYR A 215 14.66 -12.80 12.00
C TYR A 215 14.78 -11.36 12.45
N ARG A 216 15.33 -11.14 13.65
CA ARG A 216 15.71 -9.82 14.13
C ARG A 216 17.16 -9.58 13.75
N LEU A 217 17.42 -8.46 13.06
CA LEU A 217 18.78 -7.99 12.87
C LEU A 217 19.26 -7.45 14.22
N GLU A 218 20.34 -8.03 14.75
CA GLU A 218 20.93 -7.56 16.00
C GLU A 218 21.65 -6.23 15.77
N ALA A 219 21.49 -5.29 16.72
CA ALA A 219 22.03 -3.94 16.58
C ALA A 219 23.57 -3.90 16.67
N ASP A 220 24.15 -4.89 17.35
CA ASP A 220 25.60 -5.03 17.52
C ASP A 220 26.27 -5.79 16.36
N ASP A 221 25.46 -6.41 15.48
CA ASP A 221 25.98 -7.09 14.30
C ASP A 221 26.30 -6.06 13.21
N PHE A 222 27.59 -6.00 12.85
CA PHE A 222 28.02 -5.24 11.69
C PHE A 222 27.41 -5.81 10.41
N MET A 223 26.39 -5.13 9.90
CA MET A 223 25.72 -5.52 8.66
C MET A 223 26.73 -5.69 7.52
N PRO A 224 26.59 -6.75 6.70
CA PRO A 224 27.48 -6.96 5.58
C PRO A 224 27.41 -5.79 4.62
N ARG A 225 28.57 -5.39 4.08
CA ARG A 225 28.67 -4.34 3.07
C ARG A 225 28.90 -4.96 1.70
N LEU A 226 28.20 -4.44 0.71
CA LEU A 226 28.42 -4.80 -0.69
C LEU A 226 29.54 -3.93 -1.26
N LEU A 227 30.56 -4.58 -1.82
CA LEU A 227 31.66 -3.91 -2.51
C LEU A 227 31.75 -4.35 -3.98
N PRO A 228 32.13 -3.44 -4.88
CA PRO A 228 32.36 -3.79 -6.27
C PRO A 228 33.66 -4.56 -6.43
N VAL A 229 33.63 -5.59 -7.29
CA VAL A 229 34.80 -6.39 -7.67
C VAL A 229 35.08 -6.14 -9.14
N ILE A 230 36.28 -5.62 -9.41
CA ILE A 230 36.71 -5.18 -10.74
C ILE A 230 37.23 -6.37 -11.56
N GLY A 231 37.81 -7.37 -10.89
CA GLY A 231 38.36 -8.55 -11.52
C GLY A 231 39.60 -9.06 -10.78
N LYS A 232 40.46 -9.78 -11.49
CA LYS A 232 41.72 -10.32 -10.98
C LYS A 232 42.89 -9.56 -11.57
N LEU A 233 43.88 -9.22 -10.76
CA LEU A 233 45.12 -8.60 -11.22
C LEU A 233 45.88 -9.51 -12.22
N PRO A 234 46.59 -8.93 -13.20
CA PRO A 234 46.81 -7.50 -13.44
C PRO A 234 45.60 -6.79 -14.08
N LEU A 235 45.34 -5.54 -13.67
CA LEU A 235 44.25 -4.69 -14.19
C LEU A 235 44.81 -3.40 -14.80
N THR A 236 44.08 -2.83 -15.75
CA THR A 236 44.37 -1.52 -16.34
C THR A 236 43.72 -0.37 -15.56
N VAL A 237 44.25 0.84 -15.69
CA VAL A 237 43.66 2.05 -15.06
C VAL A 237 42.26 2.32 -15.61
N ALA A 238 42.03 2.06 -16.89
CA ALA A 238 40.71 2.22 -17.51
C ALA A 238 39.65 1.28 -16.89
N GLU A 239 40.03 0.03 -16.56
CA GLU A 239 39.14 -0.91 -15.88
C GLU A 239 38.81 -0.46 -14.45
N TRP A 240 39.74 0.22 -13.76
CA TRP A 240 39.50 0.80 -12.44
C TRP A 240 38.54 1.99 -12.49
N GLU A 241 38.76 2.93 -13.41
CA GLU A 241 37.95 4.15 -13.54
C GLU A 241 36.54 3.87 -14.08
N ALA A 242 36.34 2.77 -14.81
CA ALA A 242 35.03 2.35 -15.31
C ALA A 242 34.07 1.89 -14.20
N VAL A 243 34.56 1.65 -12.98
CA VAL A 243 33.77 1.10 -11.88
C VAL A 243 32.95 2.20 -11.23
N SER A 244 31.62 2.08 -11.35
CA SER A 244 30.70 3.04 -10.78
C SER A 244 30.63 2.92 -9.25
N THR A 245 30.59 4.06 -8.57
CA THR A 245 30.31 4.15 -7.14
C THR A 245 28.95 3.55 -6.81
N ILE A 246 28.90 2.78 -5.73
CA ILE A 246 27.68 2.13 -5.26
C ILE A 246 27.11 2.93 -4.10
N GLU A 247 25.83 3.30 -4.20
CA GLU A 247 25.08 3.89 -3.11
C GLU A 247 24.03 2.90 -2.61
N SER A 248 24.02 2.68 -1.29
CA SER A 248 23.01 1.86 -0.63
C SER A 248 21.79 2.72 -0.31
N THR A 249 20.60 2.21 -0.63
CA THR A 249 19.35 2.97 -0.48
C THR A 249 18.37 2.31 0.49
N GLY A 250 17.71 3.14 1.29
CA GLY A 250 16.65 2.73 2.23
C GLY A 250 17.14 1.85 3.39
N SER A 251 16.19 1.37 4.19
CA SER A 251 16.46 0.65 5.44
C SER A 251 17.09 -0.73 5.28
N PHE A 252 17.07 -1.29 4.06
CA PHE A 252 17.64 -2.61 3.76
C PHE A 252 18.97 -2.53 2.99
N GLY A 253 19.53 -1.32 2.80
CA GLY A 253 20.81 -1.13 2.11
C GLY A 253 20.79 -1.65 0.67
N ILE A 254 19.69 -1.45 -0.06
CA ILE A 254 19.54 -1.99 -1.41
C ILE A 254 20.46 -1.23 -2.36
N VAL A 255 21.27 -1.99 -3.10
CA VAL A 255 22.12 -1.51 -4.18
C VAL A 255 21.49 -1.85 -5.52
N LYS A 256 21.32 -0.86 -6.39
CA LYS A 256 20.90 -1.06 -7.78
C LYS A 256 22.04 -0.67 -8.71
N THR A 257 22.45 -1.58 -9.58
CA THR A 257 23.50 -1.34 -10.58
C THR A 257 22.88 -1.36 -11.98
N SER A 258 23.26 -0.37 -12.80
CA SER A 258 22.80 -0.24 -14.19
C SER A 258 23.65 -1.05 -15.17
N ASN A 259 24.91 -1.32 -14.78
CA ASN A 259 25.91 -1.99 -15.60
C ASN A 259 26.19 -3.40 -15.07
N GLN A 260 26.80 -4.24 -15.92
CA GLN A 260 27.26 -5.57 -15.54
C GLN A 260 28.46 -5.44 -14.57
N GLN A 261 28.16 -5.41 -13.27
CA GLN A 261 29.13 -5.21 -12.19
C GLN A 261 29.11 -6.43 -11.26
N SER A 262 30.28 -6.95 -10.92
CA SER A 262 30.42 -8.00 -9.92
C SER A 262 30.46 -7.40 -8.52
N LEU A 263 29.72 -8.00 -7.58
CA LEU A 263 29.63 -7.54 -6.19
C LEU A 263 30.04 -8.66 -5.24
N VAL A 264 30.68 -8.30 -4.13
CA VAL A 264 30.97 -9.20 -3.02
C VAL A 264 30.39 -8.64 -1.72
N ALA A 265 29.74 -9.49 -0.94
CA ALA A 265 29.32 -9.17 0.41
C ALA A 265 30.46 -9.48 1.39
N ILE A 266 30.97 -8.46 2.07
CA ILE A 266 31.98 -8.61 3.11
C ILE A 266 31.39 -8.26 4.48
N PRO A 267 31.93 -8.77 5.60
CA PRO A 267 31.54 -8.31 6.93
C PRO A 267 31.74 -6.80 7.08
N GLY A 268 30.90 -6.15 7.89
CA GLY A 268 30.95 -4.69 8.11
C GLY A 268 32.08 -4.25 9.06
N TRP A 269 33.31 -4.69 8.82
CA TRP A 269 34.47 -4.31 9.63
C TRP A 269 34.67 -2.79 9.70
N GLN A 270 35.12 -2.30 10.85
CA GLN A 270 35.45 -0.88 11.11
C GLN A 270 36.80 -0.49 10.52
#